data_AF-A0A4R3VV14-F1
#
_entry.id   AF-A0A4R3VV14-F1
#
_cell.length_a   1.000
_cell.length_b   1.000
_cell.length_c   1.000
_cell.angle_alpha   90.00
_cell.angle_beta   90.00
_cell.angle_gamma   90.00
#
_symmetry.space_group_name_H-M   'P 1'
#
loop_
_entity.id
_entity.type
_entity.pdbx_description
1 polymer ?
#
loop_
_entity_poly.entity_id
_entity_poly.type
_entity_poly.pdbx_seq_one_letter_code
_entity_poly.pdbx_strand_id
1 'polypeptide(L)'
;MNSTHQESEHYRKTLIKIYGQMSRHLNVMEEILKQLAIKNKRSEDKENFDPFGEGATMELLDANDVMKILKISPSTYYRLIKTGVLKPIIIGRRHYYSKQQVEGMLKSRLKR
;
A
#
# COMPACT_ATOMS: atom_id res chain seq x y z
N MET A 1 -4.93 -67.60 -0.26
CA MET A 1 -5.76 -66.56 0.41
C MET A 1 -4.92 -65.43 1.05
N ASN A 2 -3.62 -65.27 0.71
CA ASN A 2 -2.75 -64.26 1.37
C ASN A 2 -2.61 -62.91 0.62
N SER A 3 -3.02 -62.82 -0.65
CA SER A 3 -2.82 -61.61 -1.48
C SER A 3 -3.70 -60.44 -1.04
N THR A 4 -4.98 -60.72 -0.74
CA THR A 4 -5.97 -59.71 -0.33
C THR A 4 -5.64 -59.07 1.02
N HIS A 5 -5.01 -59.81 1.94
CA HIS A 5 -4.57 -59.28 3.24
C HIS A 5 -3.34 -58.37 3.12
N GLN A 6 -2.38 -58.74 2.25
CA GLN A 6 -1.22 -57.88 1.95
C GLN A 6 -1.63 -56.59 1.23
N GLU A 7 -2.58 -56.68 0.30
CA GLU A 7 -3.14 -55.51 -0.37
C GLU A 7 -3.88 -54.59 0.62
N SER A 8 -4.71 -55.12 1.52
CA SER A 8 -5.40 -54.29 2.53
C SER A 8 -4.43 -53.55 3.45
N GLU A 9 -3.33 -54.20 3.86
CA GLU A 9 -2.30 -53.56 4.68
C GLU A 9 -1.51 -52.49 3.90
N HIS A 10 -1.29 -52.70 2.60
CA HIS A 10 -0.66 -51.71 1.73
C HIS A 10 -1.53 -50.44 1.58
N TYR A 11 -2.83 -50.61 1.37
CA TYR A 11 -3.78 -49.49 1.33
C TYR A 11 -3.84 -48.76 2.67
N ARG A 12 -3.87 -49.48 3.80
CA ARG A 12 -3.87 -48.90 5.14
C ARG A 12 -2.65 -48.01 5.38
N LYS A 13 -1.45 -48.49 5.03
CA LYS A 13 -0.20 -47.72 5.15
C LYS A 13 -0.21 -46.48 4.27
N THR A 14 -0.73 -46.60 3.05
CA THR A 14 -0.85 -45.49 2.10
C THR A 14 -1.79 -44.40 2.64
N LEU A 15 -2.95 -44.79 3.15
CA LEU A 15 -3.90 -43.87 3.77
C LEU A 15 -3.27 -43.13 4.96
N ILE A 16 -2.60 -43.84 5.87
CA ILE A 16 -1.91 -43.22 7.01
C ILE A 16 -0.88 -42.17 6.56
N LYS A 17 -0.13 -42.46 5.49
CA LYS A 17 0.86 -41.54 4.93
C LYS A 17 0.20 -40.28 4.34
N ILE A 18 -0.91 -40.45 3.63
CA ILE A 18 -1.71 -39.35 3.05
C ILE A 18 -2.29 -38.48 4.17
N TYR A 19 -2.92 -39.08 5.18
CA TYR A 19 -3.45 -38.34 6.32
C TYR A 19 -2.34 -37.57 7.05
N GLY A 20 -1.19 -38.19 7.30
CA GLY A 20 -0.05 -37.51 7.91
C GLY A 20 0.48 -36.34 7.07
N GLN A 21 0.48 -36.47 5.74
CA GLN A 21 0.83 -35.36 4.85
C GLN A 21 -0.21 -34.24 4.87
N MET A 22 -1.50 -34.58 4.87
CA MET A 22 -2.58 -33.61 4.91
C MET A 22 -2.58 -32.83 6.22
N SER A 23 -2.34 -33.48 7.37
CA SER A 23 -2.17 -32.80 8.65
C SER A 23 -0.99 -31.82 8.64
N ARG A 24 0.15 -32.19 8.02
CA ARG A 24 1.28 -31.27 7.85
C ARG A 24 0.90 -30.06 7.00
N HIS A 25 0.20 -30.27 5.88
CA HIS A 25 -0.26 -29.15 5.03
C HIS A 25 -1.24 -28.24 5.77
N LEU A 26 -2.19 -28.81 6.54
CA LEU A 26 -3.14 -28.02 7.32
C LEU A 26 -2.43 -27.11 8.33
N ASN A 27 -1.42 -27.62 9.03
CA ASN A 27 -0.63 -26.82 9.98
C ASN A 27 0.13 -25.67 9.29
N VAL A 28 0.71 -25.95 8.11
CA VAL A 28 1.39 -24.90 7.32
C VAL A 28 0.40 -23.84 6.84
N MET A 29 -0.79 -24.25 6.39
CA MET A 29 -1.83 -23.31 5.96
C MET A 29 -2.35 -22.46 7.12
N GLU A 30 -2.53 -23.04 8.31
CA GLU A 30 -2.90 -22.30 9.52
C GLU A 30 -1.86 -21.23 9.86
N GLU A 31 -0.57 -21.57 9.76
CA GLU A 31 0.52 -20.66 10.03
C GLU A 31 0.58 -19.52 8.99
N ILE A 32 0.39 -19.83 7.70
CA ILE A 32 0.29 -18.81 6.65
C ILE A 32 -0.88 -17.87 6.91
N LEU A 33 -2.05 -18.39 7.29
CA LEU A 33 -3.23 -17.57 7.59
C LEU A 33 -2.98 -16.65 8.80
N LYS A 34 -2.31 -17.14 9.85
CA LYS A 34 -1.90 -16.31 11.00
C LYS A 34 -0.95 -15.19 10.56
N GLN A 35 0.04 -15.51 9.74
CA GLN A 35 0.98 -14.51 9.23
C GLN A 35 0.29 -13.47 8.34
N LEU A 36 -0.66 -13.88 7.49
CA LEU A 36 -1.47 -12.97 6.69
C LEU A 36 -2.36 -12.09 7.56
N ALA A 37 -2.98 -12.62 8.62
CA ALA A 37 -3.79 -11.84 9.55
C ALA A 37 -2.93 -10.81 10.32
N ILE A 38 -1.70 -11.18 10.73
CA ILE A 38 -0.75 -10.25 11.36
C ILE A 38 -0.27 -9.20 10.37
N LYS A 39 0.01 -9.60 9.12
CA LYS A 39 0.42 -8.68 8.06
C LYS A 39 -0.71 -7.70 7.73
N ASN A 40 -1.95 -8.17 7.65
CA ASN A 40 -3.15 -7.35 7.47
C ASN A 40 -3.36 -6.38 8.63
N LYS A 41 -3.19 -6.81 9.89
CA LYS A 41 -3.20 -5.89 11.04
C LYS A 41 -2.08 -4.86 11.01
N ARG A 42 -0.87 -5.24 10.57
CA ARG A 42 0.25 -4.30 10.42
C ARG A 42 0.08 -3.37 9.22
N SER A 43 -0.63 -3.78 8.18
CA SER A 43 -1.08 -2.88 7.13
C SER A 43 -2.25 -2.05 7.61
N GLU A 44 -3.18 -2.53 8.43
CA GLU A 44 -4.21 -1.68 9.06
C GLU A 44 -3.57 -0.65 10.00
N ASP A 45 -2.55 -0.98 10.78
CA ASP A 45 -1.81 0.00 11.60
C ASP A 45 -0.93 0.95 10.76
N LYS A 46 -0.59 0.59 9.51
CA LYS A 46 0.16 1.44 8.56
C LYS A 46 -0.73 2.17 7.54
N GLU A 47 -1.95 1.69 7.33
CA GLU A 47 -3.03 2.24 6.50
C GLU A 47 -3.98 3.08 7.36
N ASN A 48 -3.91 2.95 8.70
CA ASN A 48 -4.40 3.93 9.66
C ASN A 48 -3.38 5.07 9.92
N PHE A 49 -2.26 5.11 9.19
CA PHE A 49 -1.78 6.42 8.74
C PHE A 49 -2.52 6.77 7.47
N ASP A 50 -3.78 7.12 7.67
CA ASP A 50 -4.55 7.84 6.69
C ASP A 50 -4.42 9.33 6.99
N PRO A 51 -3.51 10.07 6.33
CA PRO A 51 -3.52 11.52 6.47
C PRO A 51 -4.75 12.16 5.79
N PHE A 52 -5.61 11.38 5.11
CA PHE A 52 -6.74 11.83 4.28
C PHE A 52 -7.92 10.83 4.26
N GLY A 53 -8.57 10.64 5.42
CA GLY A 53 -9.81 9.88 5.71
C GLY A 53 -10.74 9.52 4.53
N GLU A 54 -11.40 8.34 4.62
CA GLU A 54 -12.52 7.89 3.76
C GLU A 54 -13.35 9.06 3.19
N GLY A 55 -13.18 9.31 1.88
CA GLY A 55 -13.83 10.42 1.18
C GLY A 55 -12.88 11.45 0.54
N ALA A 56 -11.56 11.28 0.66
CA ALA A 56 -10.60 12.13 -0.02
C ALA A 56 -10.61 11.89 -1.54
N THR A 57 -11.44 12.65 -2.25
CA THR A 57 -11.15 13.00 -3.64
C THR A 57 -9.69 13.50 -3.69
N MET A 58 -8.85 12.94 -4.57
CA MET A 58 -7.50 13.48 -4.78
C MET A 58 -7.65 14.91 -5.29
N GLU A 59 -7.69 15.86 -4.35
CA GLU A 59 -7.89 17.27 -4.62
C GLU A 59 -6.59 17.80 -5.25
N LEU A 60 -6.59 17.83 -6.59
CA LEU A 60 -5.52 18.43 -7.37
C LEU A 60 -5.69 19.94 -7.34
N LEU A 61 -4.68 20.61 -6.78
CA LEU A 61 -4.62 22.06 -6.72
C LEU A 61 -4.05 22.60 -8.03
N ASP A 62 -4.70 23.61 -8.59
CA ASP A 62 -4.19 24.28 -9.77
C ASP A 62 -3.11 25.32 -9.41
N ALA A 63 -2.52 25.95 -10.43
CA ALA A 63 -1.50 26.96 -10.22
C ALA A 63 -1.97 28.14 -9.33
N ASN A 64 -3.23 28.56 -9.48
CA ASN A 64 -3.78 29.68 -8.70
C ASN A 64 -3.97 29.30 -7.23
N ASP A 65 -4.43 28.09 -6.97
CA ASP A 65 -4.59 27.57 -5.60
C ASP A 65 -3.23 27.47 -4.91
N VAL A 66 -2.22 26.94 -5.58
CA VAL A 66 -0.85 26.88 -5.05
C VAL A 66 -0.29 28.28 -4.78
N MET A 67 -0.52 29.25 -5.67
CA MET A 67 -0.08 30.63 -5.45
C MET A 67 -0.74 31.28 -4.23
N LYS A 68 -2.05 31.05 -4.03
CA LYS A 68 -2.79 31.53 -2.86
C LYS A 68 -2.27 30.90 -1.57
N ILE A 69 -2.08 29.57 -1.57
CA ILE A 69 -1.65 28.81 -0.39
C ILE A 69 -0.22 29.19 0.01
N LEU A 70 0.71 29.26 -0.96
CA LEU A 70 2.10 29.63 -0.70
C LEU A 70 2.30 31.14 -0.51
N LYS A 71 1.25 31.94 -0.76
CA LYS A 71 1.26 33.41 -0.74
C LYS A 71 2.40 33.97 -1.60
N ILE A 72 2.47 33.52 -2.85
CA ILE A 72 3.50 33.93 -3.82
C ILE A 72 2.89 34.57 -5.06
N SER A 73 3.62 35.50 -5.66
CA SER A 73 3.25 36.11 -6.94
C SER A 73 3.39 35.12 -8.11
N PRO A 74 2.70 35.36 -9.25
CA PRO A 74 2.89 34.58 -10.47
C PRO A 74 4.35 34.54 -10.94
N SER A 75 5.06 35.66 -10.85
CA SER A 75 6.48 35.74 -11.20
C SER A 75 7.34 34.81 -10.33
N THR A 76 7.05 34.76 -9.03
CA THR A 76 7.73 33.86 -8.10
C THR A 76 7.37 32.41 -8.38
N TYR A 77 6.10 32.11 -8.65
CA TYR A 77 5.64 30.76 -9.01
C TYR A 77 6.39 30.20 -10.22
N TYR A 78 6.41 30.92 -11.35
CA TYR A 78 7.11 30.45 -12.55
C TYR A 78 8.63 30.39 -12.37
N ARG A 79 9.20 31.31 -11.58
CA ARG A 79 10.62 31.22 -11.20
C ARG A 79 10.91 29.93 -10.43
N LEU A 80 10.08 29.58 -9.46
CA LEU A 80 10.25 28.37 -8.64
C LEU A 80 10.09 27.08 -9.45
N ILE A 81 9.24 27.08 -10.48
CA ILE A 81 9.17 25.98 -11.44
C ILE A 81 10.47 25.91 -12.25
N LYS A 82 10.94 27.05 -12.78
CA LYS A 82 12.18 27.11 -13.57
C LYS A 82 13.40 26.65 -12.78
N THR A 83 13.46 26.95 -11.49
CA THR A 83 14.54 26.51 -10.59
C THR A 83 14.34 25.09 -10.05
N GLY A 84 13.25 24.40 -10.42
CA GLY A 84 12.95 23.03 -10.01
C GLY A 84 12.50 22.86 -8.56
N VAL A 85 12.20 23.97 -7.87
CA VAL A 85 11.68 23.96 -6.49
C VAL A 85 10.22 23.53 -6.46
N LEU A 86 9.42 24.04 -7.40
CA LEU A 86 8.06 23.56 -7.66
C LEU A 86 8.09 22.58 -8.84
N LYS A 87 7.52 21.40 -8.65
CA LYS A 87 7.43 20.34 -9.66
C LYS A 87 5.95 20.00 -9.88
N PRO A 88 5.28 20.66 -10.85
CA PRO A 88 3.89 20.38 -11.16
C PRO A 88 3.75 19.03 -11.86
N ILE A 89 2.60 18.42 -11.66
CA ILE A 89 2.06 17.38 -12.54
C ILE A 89 1.43 18.10 -13.73
N ILE A 90 1.88 17.79 -14.95
CA ILE A 90 1.37 18.43 -16.16
C ILE A 90 0.29 17.53 -16.76
N ILE A 91 -0.94 18.03 -16.82
CA ILE A 91 -2.06 17.37 -17.50
C ILE A 91 -2.54 18.31 -18.61
N GLY A 92 -2.31 17.91 -19.86
CA GLY A 92 -2.50 18.78 -21.02
C GLY A 92 -1.59 20.01 -20.96
N ARG A 93 -2.18 21.20 -20.81
CA ARG A 93 -1.46 22.49 -20.70
C ARG A 93 -1.54 23.12 -19.31
N ARG A 94 -2.04 22.38 -18.31
CA ARG A 94 -2.29 22.88 -16.96
C ARG A 94 -1.35 22.23 -15.96
N HIS A 95 -0.97 23.02 -14.96
CA HIS A 95 -0.15 22.58 -13.83
C HIS A 95 -1.04 22.20 -12.66
N TYR A 96 -0.78 21.02 -12.11
CA TYR A 96 -1.47 20.49 -10.95
C TYR A 96 -0.49 20.07 -9.87
N TYR A 97 -0.94 20.11 -8.62
CA TYR A 97 -0.19 19.64 -7.46
C TYR A 97 -1.09 18.85 -6.55
N SER A 98 -0.55 17.85 -5.87
CA SER A 98 -1.26 17.26 -4.74
C SER A 98 -1.22 18.23 -3.56
N LYS A 99 -2.33 18.33 -2.83
CA LYS A 99 -2.42 19.13 -1.61
C LYS A 99 -1.31 18.81 -0.60
N GLN A 100 -1.02 17.52 -0.42
CA GLN A 100 0.09 17.02 0.39
C GLN A 100 1.46 17.65 0.04
N GLN A 101 1.77 17.74 -1.26
CA GLN A 101 3.04 18.27 -1.73
C GLN A 101 3.17 19.76 -1.39
N VAL A 102 2.08 20.52 -1.57
CA VAL A 102 2.04 21.96 -1.26
C VAL A 102 2.13 22.21 0.24
N GLU A 103 1.43 21.43 1.05
CA GLU A 103 1.49 21.51 2.51
C GLU A 103 2.87 21.11 3.07
N GLY A 104 3.51 20.09 2.49
CA GLY A 104 4.88 19.71 2.83
C GLY A 104 5.87 20.85 2.61
N MET A 105 5.70 21.61 1.52
CA MET A 105 6.52 22.80 1.23
C MET A 105 6.29 23.91 2.26
N LEU A 106 5.05 24.17 2.70
CA LEU A 106 4.78 25.11 3.78
C LEU A 106 5.51 24.72 5.08
N LYS A 107 5.40 23.44 5.48
CA LYS A 107 6.07 22.95 6.70
C LYS A 107 7.59 23.07 6.62
N SER A 108 8.18 22.85 5.45
CA SER A 108 9.62 23.01 5.24
C SER A 108 10.09 24.47 5.33
N ARG A 109 9.22 25.43 4.97
CA ARG A 109 9.51 26.87 5.04
C ARG A 109 9.45 27.41 6.47
N LEU A 110 8.58 26.87 7.33
CA LEU A 110 8.45 27.27 8.74
C LEU A 110 9.55 26.72 9.65
N LYS A 111 10.34 25.74 9.20
CA LYS A 111 11.46 25.16 9.98
C LYS A 111 12.81 25.89 9.80
N ARG A 112 12.82 27.03 9.09
CA ARG A 112 13.98 27.92 8.94
C ARG A 112 13.72 29.21 9.70
#